data_AF-A0A852PQR0-F1
#
_entry.id   AF-A0A852PQR0-F1
#
_cell.length_a   1.000
_cell.length_b   1.000
_cell.length_c   1.000
_cell.angle_alpha   90.00
_cell.angle_beta   90.00
_cell.angle_gamma   90.00
#
_symmetry.space_group_name_H-M   'P 1'
#
loop_
_entity.id
_entity.type
_entity.pdbx_description
1 polymer ?
#
loop_
_entity_poly.entity_id
_entity_poly.type
_entity_poly.pdbx_seq_one_letter_code
_entity_poly.pdbx_strand_id
1 'polypeptide(L)'
;RALRRAGEERARVEARGAEAARLQRELARLLRHRERLARRLRSLRRCGDYLRDVVASTGQFQDVPAMLVHFGVLAGVRAALAQEAEAGQERLAQSRAQLQRYRHETSTELLGTKNELAQLHLRLEAAHQDVIQWESCWAKIQSTATQKTLLLGQIKLAVLNLFQLTTAWLRIPRDVALEDTKAQLDMVLLCMKGLADICAPGTHPRHHRGARQPQSQE
;
A
#
# COMPACT_ATOMS: atom_id res chain seq x y z
N ARG A 1 -61.46 -84.98 59.86
CA ARG A 1 -60.97 -83.86 60.70
C ARG A 1 -59.48 -84.00 61.06
N ALA A 2 -58.97 -85.19 61.37
CA ALA A 2 -57.54 -85.43 61.64
C ALA A 2 -56.60 -85.20 60.43
N LEU A 3 -56.99 -85.63 59.22
CA LEU A 3 -56.17 -85.43 58.00
C LEU A 3 -55.97 -83.96 57.60
N ARG A 4 -56.97 -83.09 57.84
CA ARG A 4 -56.83 -81.64 57.58
C ARG A 4 -55.89 -80.96 58.59
N ARG A 5 -55.96 -81.34 59.87
CA ARG A 5 -55.03 -80.83 60.91
C ARG A 5 -53.58 -81.25 60.65
N ALA A 6 -53.35 -82.49 60.23
CA ALA A 6 -52.01 -82.96 59.85
C ALA A 6 -51.48 -82.25 58.59
N GLY A 7 -52.35 -81.92 57.62
CA GLY A 7 -51.97 -81.13 56.44
C GLY A 7 -51.66 -79.66 56.76
N GLU A 8 -52.44 -79.03 57.62
CA GLU A 8 -52.20 -77.67 58.13
C GLU A 8 -50.91 -77.59 58.96
N GLU A 9 -50.62 -78.60 59.79
CA GLU A 9 -49.38 -78.69 60.55
C GLU A 9 -48.17 -78.87 59.62
N ARG A 10 -48.26 -79.72 58.59
CA ARG A 10 -47.20 -79.85 57.56
C ARG A 10 -46.98 -78.54 56.81
N ALA A 11 -48.03 -77.86 56.37
CA ALA A 11 -47.93 -76.57 55.70
C ALA A 11 -47.30 -75.49 56.60
N ARG A 12 -47.60 -75.49 57.90
CA ARG A 12 -46.96 -74.59 58.88
C ARG A 12 -45.49 -74.91 59.10
N VAL A 13 -45.11 -76.19 59.12
CA VAL A 13 -43.72 -76.63 59.22
C VAL A 13 -42.94 -76.22 57.96
N GLU A 14 -43.51 -76.41 56.78
CA GLU A 14 -42.92 -75.99 55.50
C GLU A 14 -42.79 -74.46 55.40
N ALA A 15 -43.82 -73.70 55.79
CA ALA A 15 -43.76 -72.23 55.79
C ALA A 15 -42.67 -71.72 56.75
N ARG A 16 -42.59 -72.28 57.96
CA ARG A 16 -41.51 -71.97 58.92
C ARG A 16 -40.14 -72.39 58.40
N GLY A 17 -40.05 -73.52 57.70
CA GLY A 17 -38.82 -73.98 57.04
C GLY A 17 -38.37 -73.05 55.91
N ALA A 18 -39.30 -72.58 55.09
CA ALA A 18 -39.03 -71.62 54.03
C ALA A 18 -38.61 -70.24 54.57
N GLU A 19 -39.26 -69.77 55.64
CA GLU A 19 -38.87 -68.56 56.36
C GLU A 19 -37.48 -68.69 57.00
N ALA A 20 -37.20 -69.81 57.66
CA ALA A 20 -35.87 -70.10 58.21
C ALA A 20 -34.79 -70.13 57.12
N ALA A 21 -35.07 -70.76 55.98
CA ALA A 21 -34.16 -70.78 54.83
C ALA A 21 -33.95 -69.38 54.23
N ARG A 22 -34.98 -68.54 54.17
CA ARG A 22 -34.86 -67.14 53.73
C ARG A 22 -33.96 -66.34 54.68
N LEU A 23 -34.22 -66.42 55.98
CA LEU A 23 -33.42 -65.74 57.01
C LEU A 23 -31.97 -66.20 57.00
N GLN A 24 -31.71 -67.50 56.78
CA GLN A 24 -30.34 -68.02 56.63
C GLN A 24 -29.61 -67.44 55.42
N ARG A 25 -30.29 -67.28 54.27
CA ARG A 25 -29.71 -66.64 53.08
C ARG A 25 -29.41 -65.16 53.31
N GLU A 26 -30.31 -64.45 53.99
CA GLU A 26 -30.11 -63.04 54.37
C GLU A 26 -28.94 -62.88 55.34
N LEU A 27 -28.85 -63.74 56.35
CA LEU A 27 -27.72 -63.78 57.29
C LEU A 27 -26.39 -64.03 56.55
N ALA A 28 -26.35 -64.99 55.62
CA ALA A 28 -25.16 -65.27 54.83
C ALA A 28 -24.74 -64.07 53.95
N ARG A 29 -25.69 -63.33 53.37
CA ARG A 29 -25.42 -62.09 52.62
C ARG A 29 -24.83 -61.00 53.52
N LEU A 30 -25.41 -60.80 54.70
CA LEU A 30 -24.94 -59.81 55.67
C LEU A 30 -23.53 -60.14 56.18
N LEU A 31 -23.24 -61.41 56.46
CA LEU A 31 -21.91 -61.86 56.86
C LEU A 31 -20.86 -61.58 55.78
N ARG A 32 -21.17 -61.90 54.51
CA ARG A 32 -20.29 -61.58 53.37
C ARG A 32 -20.07 -60.07 53.22
N HIS A 33 -21.11 -59.27 53.42
CA HIS A 33 -20.99 -57.81 53.36
C HIS A 33 -20.10 -57.27 54.49
N ARG A 34 -20.29 -57.75 55.72
CA ARG A 34 -19.46 -57.40 56.87
C ARG A 34 -18.00 -57.78 56.67
N GLU A 35 -17.71 -58.97 56.13
CA GLU A 35 -16.33 -59.37 55.80
C GLU A 35 -15.69 -58.45 54.76
N ARG A 36 -16.45 -58.06 53.73
CA ARG A 36 -15.99 -57.15 52.68
C ARG A 36 -15.66 -55.76 53.26
N LEU A 37 -16.50 -55.24 54.15
CA LEU A 37 -16.24 -54.01 54.89
C LEU A 37 -15.03 -54.14 55.82
N ALA A 38 -14.90 -55.24 56.55
CA ALA A 38 -13.77 -55.48 57.44
C ALA A 38 -12.42 -55.57 56.69
N ARG A 39 -12.41 -56.10 55.45
CA ARG A 39 -11.23 -56.06 54.58
C ARG A 39 -10.89 -54.63 54.16
N ARG A 40 -11.88 -53.84 53.75
CA ARG A 40 -11.71 -52.41 53.41
C ARG A 40 -11.21 -51.56 54.59
N LEU A 41 -11.75 -51.76 55.79
CA LEU A 41 -11.29 -51.06 56.98
C LEU A 41 -9.85 -51.42 57.34
N ARG A 42 -9.47 -52.70 57.21
CA ARG A 42 -8.09 -53.14 57.42
C ARG A 42 -7.12 -52.53 56.41
N SER A 43 -7.51 -52.37 55.15
CA SER A 43 -6.65 -51.71 54.16
C SER A 43 -6.51 -50.21 54.43
N LEU A 44 -7.58 -49.53 54.86
CA LEU A 44 -7.57 -48.09 55.15
C LEU A 44 -6.85 -47.75 56.46
N ARG A 45 -6.76 -48.70 57.41
CA ARG A 45 -6.05 -48.51 58.69
C ARG A 45 -4.62 -48.01 58.49
N ARG A 46 -3.85 -48.63 57.58
CA ARG A 46 -2.45 -48.21 57.32
C ARG A 46 -2.36 -46.75 56.91
N CYS A 47 -3.29 -46.28 56.07
CA CYS A 47 -3.35 -44.88 55.68
C CYS A 47 -3.72 -43.97 56.86
N GLY A 48 -4.68 -44.39 57.68
CA GLY A 48 -5.11 -43.63 58.87
C GLY A 48 -4.08 -43.60 60.00
N ASP A 49 -3.20 -44.59 60.08
CA ASP A 49 -2.06 -44.62 61.01
C ASP A 49 -0.96 -43.68 60.50
N TYR A 50 -0.57 -43.79 59.22
CA TYR A 50 0.38 -42.88 58.58
C TYR A 50 -0.04 -41.40 58.71
N LEU A 51 -1.30 -41.06 58.44
CA LEU A 51 -1.78 -39.69 58.57
C LEU A 51 -1.73 -39.17 60.01
N ARG A 52 -1.95 -40.05 61.00
CA ARG A 52 -1.79 -39.68 62.42
C ARG A 52 -0.33 -39.44 62.77
N ASP A 53 0.59 -40.27 62.27
CA ASP A 53 2.03 -40.09 62.47
C ASP A 53 2.52 -38.78 61.83
N VAL A 54 2.01 -38.45 60.64
CA VAL A 54 2.28 -37.16 59.97
C VAL A 54 1.75 -35.99 60.81
N VAL A 55 0.52 -36.03 61.29
CA VAL A 55 -0.02 -34.97 62.15
C VAL A 55 0.81 -34.82 63.44
N ALA A 56 1.19 -35.94 64.07
CA ALA A 56 1.98 -35.94 65.29
C ALA A 56 3.41 -35.40 65.08
N SER A 57 4.05 -35.74 63.96
CA SER A 57 5.41 -35.28 63.63
C SER A 57 5.45 -33.83 63.17
N THR A 58 4.43 -33.36 62.45
CA THR A 58 4.38 -31.99 61.92
C THR A 58 3.95 -30.99 63.01
N GLY A 59 3.09 -31.40 63.94
CA GLY A 59 2.61 -30.57 65.06
C GLY A 59 1.75 -29.35 64.68
N GLN A 60 1.44 -29.17 63.38
CA GLN A 60 0.73 -28.01 62.85
C GLN A 60 -0.79 -28.17 62.81
N PHE A 61 -1.30 -29.39 63.00
CA PHE A 61 -2.72 -29.72 62.88
C PHE A 61 -3.23 -30.41 64.13
N GLN A 62 -4.48 -30.12 64.51
CA GLN A 62 -5.10 -30.68 65.70
C GLN A 62 -5.47 -32.18 65.51
N ASP A 63 -5.95 -32.53 64.31
CA ASP A 63 -6.26 -33.90 63.92
C ASP A 63 -6.19 -34.07 62.39
N VAL A 64 -6.33 -35.33 61.93
CA VAL A 64 -6.32 -35.67 60.50
C VAL A 64 -7.45 -34.98 59.72
N PRO A 65 -8.71 -34.93 60.22
CA PRO A 65 -9.76 -34.13 59.60
C PRO A 65 -9.41 -32.66 59.37
N ALA A 66 -8.86 -31.96 60.37
CA ALA A 66 -8.45 -30.56 60.24
C ALA A 66 -7.37 -30.38 59.15
N MET A 67 -6.39 -31.29 59.11
CA MET A 67 -5.37 -31.31 58.05
C MET A 67 -6.00 -31.50 56.66
N LEU A 68 -6.93 -32.44 56.51
CA LEU A 68 -7.60 -32.71 55.24
C LEU A 68 -8.46 -31.52 54.77
N VAL A 69 -9.15 -30.84 55.70
CA VAL A 69 -9.89 -29.61 55.39
C VAL A 69 -8.94 -28.52 54.87
N HIS A 70 -7.81 -28.31 55.55
CA HIS A 70 -6.82 -27.32 55.13
C HIS A 70 -6.29 -27.61 53.71
N PHE A 71 -5.89 -28.85 53.42
CA PHE A 71 -5.43 -29.24 52.08
C PHE A 71 -6.56 -29.20 51.04
N GLY A 72 -7.81 -29.48 51.43
CA GLY A 72 -8.97 -29.32 50.57
C GLY A 72 -9.15 -27.87 50.12
N VAL A 73 -9.06 -26.93 51.06
CA VAL A 73 -9.09 -25.49 50.76
C VAL A 73 -7.91 -25.11 49.86
N LEU A 74 -6.69 -25.55 50.18
CA LEU A 74 -5.50 -25.23 49.38
C LEU A 74 -5.60 -25.77 47.94
N ALA A 75 -6.12 -26.98 47.76
CA ALA A 75 -6.37 -27.56 46.45
C ALA A 75 -7.42 -26.75 45.66
N GLY A 76 -8.49 -26.30 46.33
CA GLY A 76 -9.50 -25.42 45.75
C GLY A 76 -8.92 -24.08 45.31
N VAL A 77 -8.12 -23.43 46.17
CA VAL A 77 -7.43 -22.17 45.84
C VAL A 77 -6.48 -22.36 44.66
N ARG A 78 -5.69 -23.44 44.65
CA ARG A 78 -4.79 -23.75 43.53
C ARG A 78 -5.54 -23.93 42.22
N ALA A 79 -6.69 -24.60 42.25
CA ALA A 79 -7.52 -24.77 41.06
C ALA A 79 -8.09 -23.44 40.55
N ALA A 80 -8.57 -22.58 41.46
CA ALA A 80 -9.05 -21.25 41.10
C ALA A 80 -7.95 -20.38 40.47
N LEU A 81 -6.76 -20.35 41.08
CA LEU A 81 -5.60 -19.62 40.55
C LEU A 81 -5.15 -20.15 39.18
N ALA A 82 -5.21 -21.47 38.97
CA ALA A 82 -4.89 -22.06 37.68
C ALA A 82 -5.88 -21.62 36.59
N GLN A 83 -7.18 -21.60 36.89
CA GLN A 83 -8.21 -21.11 35.96
C GLN A 83 -8.03 -19.63 35.63
N GLU A 84 -7.73 -18.79 36.63
CA GLU A 84 -7.46 -17.37 36.41
C GLU A 84 -6.20 -17.15 35.56
N ALA A 85 -5.14 -17.95 35.80
CA ALA A 85 -3.92 -17.89 35.01
C ALA A 85 -4.16 -18.29 33.55
N GLU A 86 -4.91 -19.37 33.30
CA GLU A 86 -5.29 -19.80 31.95
C GLU A 86 -6.11 -18.72 31.24
N ALA A 87 -7.14 -18.18 31.90
CA ALA A 87 -7.95 -17.08 31.35
C ALA A 87 -7.11 -15.83 31.06
N GLY A 88 -6.17 -15.49 31.93
CA GLY A 88 -5.21 -14.41 31.71
C GLY A 88 -4.33 -14.66 30.49
N GLN A 89 -3.85 -15.89 30.32
CA GLN A 89 -3.00 -16.28 29.21
C GLN A 89 -3.74 -16.29 27.87
N GLU A 90 -5.01 -16.68 27.85
CA GLU A 90 -5.89 -16.56 26.69
C GLU A 90 -6.11 -15.09 26.30
N ARG A 91 -6.39 -14.21 27.27
CA ARG A 91 -6.52 -12.76 27.02
C ARG A 91 -5.23 -12.16 26.45
N LEU A 92 -4.08 -12.57 26.96
CA LEU A 92 -2.78 -12.16 26.42
C LEU A 92 -2.52 -12.70 25.02
N ALA A 93 -2.92 -13.95 24.73
CA ALA A 93 -2.81 -14.52 23.40
C ALA A 93 -3.71 -13.78 22.39
N GLN A 94 -4.93 -13.46 22.79
CA GLN A 94 -5.88 -12.68 21.97
C GLN A 94 -5.36 -11.27 21.69
N SER A 95 -4.86 -10.56 22.71
CA SER A 95 -4.32 -9.21 22.53
C SER A 95 -3.05 -9.20 21.65
N ARG A 96 -2.17 -10.21 21.80
CA ARG A 96 -1.02 -10.40 20.92
C ARG A 96 -1.44 -10.66 19.47
N ALA A 97 -2.45 -11.50 19.26
CA ALA A 97 -2.97 -11.80 17.91
C ALA A 97 -3.58 -10.55 17.26
N GLN A 98 -4.34 -9.74 18.02
CA GLN A 98 -4.88 -8.47 17.55
C GLN A 98 -3.77 -7.48 17.17
N LEU A 99 -2.75 -7.34 18.03
CA LEU A 99 -1.60 -6.47 17.75
C LEU A 99 -0.84 -6.90 16.50
N GLN A 100 -0.67 -8.21 16.29
CA GLN A 100 -0.02 -8.74 15.10
C GLN A 100 -0.83 -8.43 13.83
N ARG A 101 -2.15 -8.60 13.86
CA ARG A 101 -3.03 -8.25 12.74
C ARG A 101 -2.93 -6.77 12.40
N TYR A 102 -3.10 -5.91 13.41
CA TYR A 102 -2.98 -4.46 13.23
C TYR A 102 -1.62 -4.07 12.63
N ARG A 103 -0.52 -4.61 13.16
CA ARG A 103 0.81 -4.36 12.61
C ARG A 103 0.94 -4.79 11.15
N HIS A 104 0.34 -5.92 10.79
CA HIS A 104 0.38 -6.41 9.42
C HIS A 104 -0.43 -5.52 8.49
N GLU A 105 -1.67 -5.19 8.86
CA GLU A 105 -2.55 -4.26 8.13
C GLU A 105 -1.87 -2.91 7.93
N THR A 106 -1.38 -2.27 8.99
CA THR A 106 -0.67 -0.99 8.89
C THR A 106 0.59 -1.10 8.03
N SER A 107 1.33 -2.21 8.11
CA SER A 107 2.50 -2.42 7.24
C SER A 107 2.10 -2.53 5.77
N THR A 108 0.98 -3.20 5.46
CA THR A 108 0.49 -3.31 4.08
C THR A 108 0.00 -1.97 3.54
N GLU A 109 -0.73 -1.20 4.34
CA GLU A 109 -1.18 0.15 3.99
C GLU A 109 0.01 1.10 3.77
N LEU A 110 1.02 1.03 4.64
CA LEU A 110 2.23 1.84 4.52
C LEU A 110 3.05 1.47 3.28
N LEU A 111 3.06 0.20 2.87
CA LEU A 111 3.67 -0.21 1.61
C LEU A 111 2.87 0.28 0.40
N GLY A 112 1.53 0.21 0.46
CA GLY A 112 0.65 0.73 -0.58
C GLY A 112 0.85 2.23 -0.82
N THR A 113 0.79 3.03 0.25
CA THR A 113 1.01 4.48 0.20
C THR A 113 2.42 4.85 -0.28
N LYS A 114 3.46 4.12 0.13
CA LYS A 114 4.83 4.32 -0.39
C LYS A 114 4.92 4.06 -1.89
N ASN A 115 4.26 3.02 -2.37
CA ASN A 115 4.26 2.70 -3.79
C ASN A 115 3.52 3.76 -4.61
N GLU A 116 2.37 4.24 -4.11
CA GLU A 116 1.65 5.37 -4.73
C GLU A 116 2.50 6.64 -4.76
N LEU A 117 3.19 6.96 -3.67
CA LEU A 117 4.09 8.11 -3.60
C LEU A 117 5.23 7.98 -4.62
N ALA A 118 5.83 6.80 -4.75
CA ALA A 118 6.87 6.55 -5.75
C ALA A 118 6.34 6.73 -7.19
N GLN A 119 5.12 6.25 -7.49
CA GLN A 119 4.49 6.45 -8.79
C GLN A 119 4.20 7.93 -9.10
N LEU A 120 3.68 8.67 -8.11
CA LEU A 120 3.44 10.10 -8.26
C LEU A 120 4.74 10.87 -8.46
N HIS A 121 5.80 10.51 -7.74
CA HIS A 121 7.11 11.11 -7.90
C HIS A 121 7.68 10.86 -9.31
N LEU A 122 7.59 9.63 -9.83
CA LEU A 122 8.01 9.31 -11.20
C LEU A 122 7.23 10.12 -12.25
N ARG A 123 5.92 10.31 -12.06
CA ARG A 123 5.10 11.13 -12.96
C ARG A 123 5.49 12.61 -12.91
N LEU A 124 5.79 13.12 -11.72
CA LEU A 124 6.25 14.48 -11.52
C LEU A 124 7.61 14.72 -12.18
N GLU A 125 8.56 13.79 -12.02
CA GLU A 125 9.87 13.86 -12.69
C GLU A 125 9.74 13.81 -14.22
N ALA A 126 8.86 12.95 -14.75
CA ALA A 126 8.59 12.92 -16.19
C ALA A 126 8.00 14.25 -16.69
N ALA A 127 7.01 14.79 -15.99
CA ALA A 127 6.42 16.09 -16.35
C ALA A 127 7.44 17.24 -16.27
N HIS A 128 8.32 17.23 -15.26
CA HIS A 128 9.41 18.20 -15.15
C HIS A 128 10.38 18.09 -16.34
N GLN A 129 10.74 16.87 -16.76
CA GLN A 129 11.60 16.67 -17.93
C GLN A 129 10.95 17.23 -19.20
N ASP A 130 9.65 17.00 -19.40
CA ASP A 130 8.90 17.55 -20.53
C ASP A 130 8.91 19.09 -20.50
N VAL A 131 8.65 19.69 -19.34
CA VAL A 131 8.69 21.16 -19.18
C VAL A 131 10.06 21.71 -19.57
N ILE A 132 11.16 21.13 -19.06
CA ILE A 132 12.52 21.56 -19.40
C ILE A 132 12.78 21.45 -20.91
N GLN A 133 12.31 20.39 -21.56
CA GLN A 133 12.46 20.23 -23.01
C GLN A 133 11.71 21.32 -23.78
N TRP A 134 10.47 21.63 -23.38
CA TRP A 134 9.67 22.67 -24.02
C TRP A 134 10.24 24.07 -23.76
N GLU A 135 10.73 24.35 -22.56
CA GLU A 135 11.42 25.60 -22.23
C GLU A 135 12.67 25.79 -23.09
N SER A 136 13.47 24.73 -23.28
CA SER A 136 14.65 24.76 -24.15
C SER A 136 14.27 25.02 -25.62
N CYS A 137 13.24 24.34 -26.11
CA CYS A 137 12.72 24.55 -27.46
C CYS A 137 12.22 25.99 -27.66
N TRP A 138 11.46 26.50 -26.68
CA TRP A 138 10.94 27.86 -26.68
C TRP A 138 12.08 28.89 -26.66
N ALA A 139 13.08 28.72 -25.81
CA ALA A 139 14.25 29.60 -25.75
C ALA A 139 15.00 29.64 -27.11
N LYS A 140 15.11 28.50 -27.80
CA LYS A 140 15.72 28.43 -29.13
C LYS A 140 14.91 29.17 -30.19
N ILE A 141 13.57 29.02 -30.17
CA ILE A 141 12.67 29.75 -31.06
C ILE A 141 12.80 31.25 -30.81
N GLN A 142 12.77 31.67 -29.54
CA GLN A 142 12.90 33.06 -29.16
C GLN A 142 14.24 33.65 -29.58
N SER A 143 15.36 32.96 -29.32
CA SER A 143 16.69 33.39 -29.75
C SER A 143 16.76 33.56 -31.27
N THR A 144 16.26 32.58 -32.03
CA THR A 144 16.21 32.64 -33.49
C THR A 144 15.35 33.81 -33.98
N ALA A 145 14.19 34.04 -33.36
CA ALA A 145 13.31 35.15 -33.71
C ALA A 145 14.01 36.49 -33.43
N THR A 146 14.66 36.66 -32.27
CA THR A 146 15.41 37.89 -31.97
C THR A 146 16.52 38.16 -32.97
N GLN A 147 17.27 37.12 -33.38
CA GLN A 147 18.32 37.25 -34.39
C GLN A 147 17.74 37.64 -35.77
N LYS A 148 16.65 37.00 -36.20
CA LYS A 148 15.99 37.35 -37.47
C LYS A 148 15.42 38.77 -37.46
N THR A 149 14.81 39.19 -36.36
CA THR A 149 14.30 40.56 -36.18
C THR A 149 15.43 41.58 -36.22
N LEU A 150 16.57 41.29 -35.58
CA LEU A 150 17.75 42.15 -35.64
C LEU A 150 18.29 42.27 -37.08
N LEU A 151 18.49 41.14 -37.77
CA LEU A 151 18.97 41.13 -39.17
C LEU A 151 18.00 41.89 -40.09
N LEU A 152 16.70 41.69 -39.93
CA LEU A 152 15.70 42.43 -40.69
C LEU A 152 15.82 43.94 -40.43
N GLY A 153 15.95 44.36 -39.18
CA GLY A 153 16.18 45.76 -38.82
C GLY A 153 17.45 46.34 -39.46
N GLN A 154 18.56 45.58 -39.45
CA GLN A 154 19.80 45.97 -40.10
C GLN A 154 19.66 46.12 -41.62
N ILE A 155 18.97 45.17 -42.28
CA ILE A 155 18.68 45.24 -43.72
C ILE A 155 17.83 46.47 -44.02
N LYS A 156 16.73 46.69 -43.28
CA LYS A 156 15.86 47.85 -43.45
C LYS A 156 16.65 49.16 -43.35
N LEU A 157 17.51 49.28 -42.35
CA LEU A 157 18.33 50.48 -42.14
C LEU A 157 19.37 50.67 -43.26
N ALA A 158 20.04 49.61 -43.69
CA ALA A 158 21.01 49.67 -44.78
C ALA A 158 20.35 50.07 -46.10
N VAL A 159 19.18 49.51 -46.43
CA VAL A 159 18.38 49.87 -47.60
C VAL A 159 17.97 51.33 -47.54
N LEU A 160 17.43 51.77 -46.42
CA LEU A 160 17.00 53.16 -46.25
C LEU A 160 18.19 54.12 -46.44
N ASN A 161 19.34 53.81 -45.84
CA ASN A 161 20.55 54.61 -46.00
C ASN A 161 20.99 54.69 -47.48
N LEU A 162 20.98 53.57 -48.20
CA LEU A 162 21.31 53.53 -49.62
C LEU A 162 20.31 54.34 -50.46
N PHE A 163 19.01 54.20 -50.22
CA PHE A 163 17.96 54.97 -50.90
C PHE A 163 18.11 56.48 -50.66
N GLN A 164 18.35 56.88 -49.42
CA GLN A 164 18.54 58.28 -49.08
C GLN A 164 19.80 58.87 -49.75
N LEU A 165 20.86 58.07 -49.86
CA LEU A 165 22.09 58.44 -50.54
C LEU A 165 21.84 58.58 -52.05
N THR A 166 21.30 57.57 -52.73
CA THR A 166 21.06 57.60 -54.19
C THR A 166 20.10 58.70 -54.61
N THR A 167 19.01 58.90 -53.87
CA THR A 167 18.06 59.99 -54.14
C THR A 167 18.69 61.37 -53.94
N ALA A 168 19.58 61.53 -52.96
CA ALA A 168 20.32 62.78 -52.75
C ALA A 168 21.31 63.06 -53.90
N TRP A 169 22.07 62.05 -54.35
CA TRP A 169 23.01 62.19 -55.46
C TRP A 169 22.34 62.49 -56.79
N LEU A 170 21.24 61.79 -57.10
CA LEU A 170 20.52 61.94 -58.36
C LEU A 170 19.45 63.05 -58.33
N ARG A 171 19.29 63.73 -57.18
CA ARG A 171 18.26 64.76 -56.95
C ARG A 171 16.83 64.29 -57.26
N ILE A 172 16.52 63.03 -56.91
CA ILE A 172 15.19 62.43 -57.08
C ILE A 172 14.33 62.75 -55.84
N PRO A 173 13.05 63.14 -55.99
CA PRO A 173 12.14 63.35 -54.86
C PRO A 173 11.98 62.09 -54.00
N ARG A 174 11.97 62.26 -52.67
CA ARG A 174 11.80 61.18 -51.68
C ARG A 174 10.32 60.86 -51.46
N ASP A 175 9.67 60.26 -52.44
CA ASP A 175 8.21 59.98 -52.41
C ASP A 175 7.87 58.58 -51.91
N VAL A 176 8.86 57.82 -51.42
CA VAL A 176 8.67 56.45 -50.91
C VAL A 176 8.56 56.47 -49.39
N ALA A 177 7.59 55.71 -48.85
CA ALA A 177 7.37 55.58 -47.41
C ALA A 177 8.60 55.00 -46.67
N LEU A 178 8.82 55.46 -45.43
CA LEU A 178 9.98 55.07 -44.61
C LEU A 178 10.01 53.56 -44.29
N GLU A 179 8.84 52.95 -44.08
CA GLU A 179 8.71 51.53 -43.73
C GLU A 179 8.63 50.59 -44.94
N ASP A 180 8.49 51.13 -46.16
CA ASP A 180 8.41 50.34 -47.38
C ASP A 180 9.80 50.06 -47.94
N THR A 181 10.48 49.12 -47.29
CA THR A 181 11.83 48.68 -47.67
C THR A 181 11.88 48.12 -49.10
N LYS A 182 10.78 47.52 -49.58
CA LYS A 182 10.73 46.95 -50.93
C LYS A 182 10.73 48.07 -51.98
N ALA A 183 9.85 49.06 -51.84
CA ALA A 183 9.81 50.19 -52.75
C ALA A 183 11.13 51.00 -52.74
N GLN A 184 11.78 51.12 -51.59
CA GLN A 184 13.11 51.75 -51.47
C GLN A 184 14.18 50.98 -52.28
N LEU A 185 14.21 49.65 -52.16
CA LEU A 185 15.10 48.79 -52.94
C LEU A 185 14.82 48.89 -54.44
N ASP A 186 13.55 48.87 -54.85
CA ASP A 186 13.14 48.96 -56.25
C ASP A 186 13.63 50.28 -56.87
N MET A 187 13.53 51.39 -56.13
CA MET A 187 14.06 52.70 -56.55
C MET A 187 15.58 52.72 -56.63
N VAL A 188 16.29 52.15 -55.66
CA VAL A 188 17.76 52.02 -55.69
C VAL A 188 18.20 51.20 -56.92
N LEU A 189 17.52 50.09 -57.20
CA LEU A 189 17.80 49.24 -58.34
C LEU A 189 17.56 49.97 -59.67
N LEU A 190 16.47 50.72 -59.78
CA LEU A 190 16.17 51.53 -60.97
C LEU A 190 17.27 52.58 -61.22
N CYS A 191 17.71 53.26 -60.16
CA CYS A 191 18.80 54.24 -60.23
C CYS A 191 20.12 53.59 -60.69
N MET A 192 20.47 52.43 -60.11
CA MET A 192 21.69 51.70 -60.49
C MET A 192 21.65 51.23 -61.94
N LYS A 193 20.51 50.72 -62.43
CA LYS A 193 20.34 50.32 -63.83
C LYS A 193 20.48 51.52 -64.78
N GLY A 194 19.81 52.63 -64.47
CA GLY A 194 19.93 53.85 -65.29
C GLY A 194 21.37 54.38 -65.36
N LEU A 195 22.11 54.36 -64.25
CA LEU A 195 23.54 54.71 -64.25
C LEU A 195 24.38 53.72 -65.06
N ALA A 196 24.10 52.41 -64.98
CA ALA A 196 24.78 51.40 -65.76
C ALA A 196 24.51 51.58 -67.27
N ASP A 197 23.28 51.91 -67.66
CA ASP A 197 22.90 52.16 -69.05
C ASP A 197 23.57 53.43 -69.61
N ILE A 198 23.76 54.48 -68.80
CA ILE A 198 24.52 55.69 -69.19
C ILE A 198 26.01 55.37 -69.36
N CYS A 199 26.56 54.53 -68.47
CA CYS A 199 27.96 54.12 -68.49
C CYS A 199 28.25 53.00 -69.51
N ALA A 200 27.22 52.33 -70.04
CA ALA A 200 27.36 51.37 -71.12
C ALA A 200 27.84 52.13 -72.37
N PRO A 201 28.93 51.72 -73.02
CA PRO A 201 29.49 52.44 -74.15
C PRO A 201 28.49 52.46 -75.33
N GLY A 202 27.76 53.57 -75.46
CA GLY A 202 26.95 53.86 -76.63
C GLY A 202 27.83 54.19 -77.83
N THR A 203 27.72 53.38 -78.88
CA THR A 203 28.16 53.68 -80.25
C THR A 203 27.61 55.03 -80.70
N HIS A 204 28.49 56.02 -80.88
CA HIS A 204 28.19 57.24 -81.63
C HIS A 204 27.81 56.89 -83.08
N PRO A 205 26.64 57.31 -83.61
CA PRO A 205 26.45 57.32 -85.05
C PRO A 205 27.14 58.58 -85.61
N ARG A 206 28.31 58.38 -86.23
CA ARG A 206 28.92 59.39 -87.10
C ARG A 206 27.98 59.65 -88.27
N HIS A 207 27.42 60.86 -88.33
CA HIS A 207 26.89 61.41 -89.57
C HIS A 207 28.01 61.48 -90.62
N HIS A 208 27.91 60.68 -91.69
CA HIS A 208 28.57 60.98 -92.95
C HIS A 208 27.52 61.13 -94.06
N ARG A 209 27.47 62.36 -94.56
CA ARG A 209 26.70 62.89 -95.69
C ARG A 209 27.57 62.80 -96.95
N GLY A 210 27.00 62.38 -98.08
CA GLY A 210 27.61 62.50 -99.42
C GLY A 210 27.52 61.20 -100.24
N ALA A 211 26.39 60.94 -100.91
CA ALA A 211 26.12 61.32 -102.30
C ALA A 211 26.84 60.45 -103.36
N ARG A 212 26.08 59.56 -104.02
CA ARG A 212 25.76 59.65 -105.47
C ARG A 212 24.83 58.51 -105.90
N GLN A 213 23.57 58.85 -106.09
CA GLN A 213 22.77 58.35 -107.22
C GLN A 213 23.35 58.97 -108.51
N PRO A 214 23.23 58.33 -109.68
CA PRO A 214 21.93 58.30 -110.36
C PRO A 214 21.63 57.08 -111.25
N GLN A 215 20.31 56.89 -111.47
CA GLN A 215 19.69 56.60 -112.78
C GLN A 215 19.96 55.21 -113.40
N SER A 216 19.00 54.48 -113.98
CA SER A 216 17.66 54.77 -114.47
C SER A 216 16.95 53.44 -114.79
N GLN A 217 15.61 53.46 -114.72
CA GLN A 217 14.61 52.94 -115.69
C GLN A 217 14.80 51.49 -116.21
N GLU A 218 13.79 50.61 -116.20
CA GLU A 218 12.35 50.78 -116.46
C GLU A 218 11.48 49.97 -115.48
#